data_AF-A0A833ARY0-F1
#
_entry.id   AF-A0A833ARY0-F1
#
_cell.length_a   1.000
_cell.length_b   1.000
_cell.length_c   1.000
_cell.angle_alpha   90.00
_cell.angle_beta   90.00
_cell.angle_gamma   90.00
#
_symmetry.space_group_name_H-M   'P 1'
#
loop_
_entity.id
_entity.type
_entity.pdbx_description
1 polymer ?
#
loop_
_entity_poly.entity_id
_entity_poly.type
_entity_poly.pdbx_seq_one_letter_code
_entity_poly.pdbx_strand_id
1 'polypeptide(L)' 'AFMLPVATPPNATIYGSGKITISEMMRAGIWLNIIFIFIITALVYMLSPFVFGFAVK' A
#
# COMPACT_ATOMS: atom_id res chain seq x y z
N ALA A 1 -3.80 -4.38 -1.67
CA ALA A 1 -2.53 -5.11 -1.59
C ALA A 1 -1.78 -4.98 -2.91
N PHE A 2 -0.57 -4.42 -2.90
CA PHE A 2 0.16 -4.00 -4.13
C PHE A 2 0.97 -5.10 -4.83
N MET A 3 0.97 -6.32 -4.30
CA MET A 3 1.94 -7.36 -4.65
C MET A 3 1.54 -8.24 -5.85
N LEU A 4 0.24 -8.31 -6.15
CA LEU A 4 -0.32 -9.26 -7.12
C LEU A 4 -1.12 -8.54 -8.22
N PRO A 5 -1.10 -9.06 -9.46
CA PRO A 5 -1.79 -8.45 -10.59
C PRO A 5 -3.31 -8.48 -10.44
N VAL A 6 -3.86 -9.47 -9.71
CA VAL A 6 -5.30 -9.66 -9.53
C VAL A 6 -5.96 -8.59 -8.64
N ALA A 7 -5.16 -7.77 -7.96
CA ALA A 7 -5.66 -6.84 -6.96
C ALA A 7 -6.39 -5.63 -7.56
N THR A 8 -6.04 -5.19 -8.77
CA THR A 8 -6.64 -4.02 -9.43
C THR A 8 -6.45 -4.06 -10.96
N PRO A 9 -7.37 -3.48 -11.77
CA PRO A 9 -7.24 -3.44 -13.23
C PRO A 9 -5.90 -2.86 -13.75
N PRO A 10 -5.36 -1.75 -13.20
CA PRO A 10 -4.07 -1.21 -13.66
C PRO A 10 -2.89 -2.17 -13.47
N ASN A 11 -2.82 -2.89 -12.34
CA ASN A 11 -1.75 -3.87 -12.10
C ASN A 11 -1.84 -5.05 -13.07
N ALA A 12 -3.05 -5.52 -13.38
CA ALA A 12 -3.28 -6.56 -14.38
C ALA A 12 -2.87 -6.12 -15.79
N THR A 13 -3.16 -4.88 -16.18
CA THR A 13 -2.74 -4.32 -17.49
C THR A 13 -1.22 -4.24 -17.62
N ILE A 14 -0.52 -3.79 -16.57
CA ILE A 14 0.95 -3.71 -16.58
C ILE A 14 1.57 -5.10 -16.66
N TYR A 15 1.07 -6.06 -15.89
CA TYR A 15 1.52 -7.45 -15.96
C TYR A 15 1.27 -8.08 -17.34
N GLY A 16 0.07 -7.84 -17.92
CA GLY A 16 -0.30 -8.30 -19.25
C GLY A 16 0.53 -7.72 -20.39
N SER A 17 1.32 -6.65 -20.15
CA SER A 17 2.26 -6.11 -21.13
C SER A 17 3.49 -6.98 -21.37
N GLY A 18 3.72 -7.99 -20.53
CA GLY A 18 4.88 -8.89 -20.61
C GLY A 18 6.21 -8.25 -20.21
N LYS A 19 6.22 -6.97 -19.80
CA LYS A 19 7.43 -6.22 -19.42
C LYS A 19 7.80 -6.34 -17.95
N ILE A 20 6.89 -6.83 -17.12
CA ILE A 20 7.03 -6.91 -15.66
C ILE A 20 6.64 -8.32 -15.22
N THR A 21 7.52 -8.97 -14.48
CA THR A 21 7.32 -10.31 -13.91
C THR A 21 6.57 -10.25 -12.57
N ILE A 22 5.95 -11.36 -12.16
CA ILE A 22 5.31 -11.47 -10.85
C ILE A 22 6.30 -11.16 -9.71
N SER A 23 7.55 -11.63 -9.82
CA SER A 23 8.57 -11.40 -8.80
C SER A 23 8.94 -9.92 -8.63
N GLU A 24 8.97 -9.15 -9.72
CA GLU A 24 9.19 -7.69 -9.67
C GLU A 24 8.02 -6.98 -8.99
N MET A 25 6.78 -7.34 -9.33
CA MET A 25 5.58 -6.79 -8.68
C MET A 25 5.55 -7.12 -7.18
N MET A 26 5.92 -8.34 -6.81
CA MET A 26 5.98 -8.74 -5.40
C MET A 26 7.02 -7.92 -4.63
N ARG A 27 8.23 -7.75 -5.19
CA ARG A 27 9.29 -6.98 -4.54
C ARG A 27 8.88 -5.52 -4.34
N ALA A 28 8.34 -4.88 -5.38
CA ALA A 28 7.81 -3.51 -5.30
C ALA A 28 6.65 -3.42 -4.29
N GLY A 29 5.73 -4.38 -4.32
CA GLY A 29 4.57 -4.43 -3.43
C GLY A 29 4.94 -4.59 -1.96
N ILE A 30 5.97 -5.37 -1.63
CA ILE A 30 6.46 -5.52 -0.24
C ILE A 30 6.96 -4.19 0.30
N TRP A 31 7.81 -3.47 -0.45
CA TRP A 31 8.32 -2.16 -0.04
C TRP A 31 7.19 -1.15 0.15
N LEU A 32 6.25 -1.09 -0.80
CA LEU A 32 5.09 -0.20 -0.69
C LEU A 32 4.24 -0.53 0.55
N ASN A 33 3.95 -1.80 0.82
CA ASN A 33 3.16 -2.17 2.00
C ASN A 33 3.86 -1.77 3.30
N ILE A 34 5.18 -1.97 3.42
CA ILE A 34 5.95 -1.57 4.60
C ILE A 34 5.87 -0.05 4.81
N ILE A 35 6.10 0.72 3.75
CA ILE A 35 6.03 2.18 3.79
C ILE A 35 4.62 2.64 4.22
N PHE A 36 3.57 2.08 3.61
CA PHE A 36 2.20 2.47 3.91
C PHE A 36 1.76 2.07 5.33
N ILE A 37 2.29 0.99 5.90
CA ILE A 37 2.06 0.67 7.32
C ILE A 37 2.52 1.84 8.18
N PHE A 38 3.77 2.29 8.04
CA PHE A 38 4.29 3.40 8.84
C PHE A 38 3.55 4.72 8.58
N ILE A 39 3.29 5.04 7.30
CA ILE A 39 2.59 6.28 6.93
C ILE A 39 1.17 6.29 7.49
N ILE A 40 0.40 5.21 7.29
CA ILE A 40 -0.98 5.14 7.77
C ILE A 40 -1.01 5.13 9.30
N THR A 41 -0.14 4.36 9.96
CA THR A 41 -0.06 4.37 11.42
C THR A 41 0.27 5.77 11.94
N ALA A 42 1.27 6.46 11.40
CA ALA A 42 1.63 7.82 11.81
C ALA A 42 0.47 8.80 11.57
N LEU A 43 -0.16 8.74 10.39
CA LEU A 43 -1.32 9.56 10.06
C LEU A 43 -2.46 9.33 11.03
N VAL A 44 -2.80 8.07 11.36
CA VAL A 44 -3.87 7.77 12.31
C VAL A 44 -3.53 8.32 13.69
N TYR A 45 -2.31 8.14 14.19
CA TYR A 45 -1.89 8.72 15.48
C TYR A 45 -1.96 10.26 15.49
N MET A 46 -1.59 10.92 14.39
CA MET A 46 -1.61 12.38 14.31
C MET A 46 -3.03 12.92 14.09
N LEU A 47 -3.84 12.33 13.21
CA LEU A 47 -5.15 12.85 12.80
C LEU A 47 -6.30 12.42 13.72
N SER A 48 -6.22 11.22 14.31
CA SER A 48 -7.25 10.70 15.23
C SER A 48 -7.66 11.69 16.34
N PRO A 49 -6.73 12.36 17.06
CA PRO A 49 -7.12 13.35 18.08
C PRO A 49 -7.88 14.55 17.53
N PHE A 50 -7.58 14.99 16.30
CA PHE A 50 -8.29 16.12 15.67
C PHE A 50 -9.68 15.73 15.17
N VAL A 51 -9.84 14.50 14.67
CA VAL A 51 -11.10 14.03 14.09
C VAL A 51 -12.08 13.56 15.17
N PHE A 52 -11.60 12.81 16.17
CA PHE A 52 -12.45 12.18 17.18
C PHE A 52 -12.43 12.91 18.53
N GLY A 53 -11.56 13.89 18.74
CA GLY A 53 -11.53 14.70 19.97
C GLY A 53 -10.96 13.96 21.20
N PHE A 54 -10.35 12.78 21.00
CA PHE A 54 -9.69 12.03 22.07
C PHE A 54 -8.23 11.80 21.66
N ALA A 55 -7.29 12.17 22.54
CA ALA A 55 -5.89 11.82 22.36
C ALA A 55 -5.73 10.30 22.51
N VAL A 56 -5.07 9.67 21.54
CA VAL A 56 -4.56 8.30 21.71
C VAL A 56 -3.59 8.37 22.90
N LYS A 57 -3.98 7.76 24.02
CA LYS A 57 -3.20 7.78 25.28
C LYS A 57 -1.86 7.08 25.12
#